data_AF-A0A955I5G4-F1
#
_entry.id   AF-A0A955I5G4-F1
#
_cell.length_a   1.000
_cell.length_b   1.000
_cell.length_c   1.000
_cell.angle_alpha   90.00
_cell.angle_beta   90.00
_cell.angle_gamma   90.00
#
_symmetry.space_group_name_H-M   'P 1'
#
loop_
_entity.id
_entity.type
_entity.pdbx_description
1 polymer ?
#
loop_
_entity_poly.entity_id
_entity_poly.type
_entity_poly.pdbx_seq_one_letter_code
_entity_poly.pdbx_strand_id
1 'polypeptide(L)'
;MRSALNTIQWCPGCGDFLALMAIRNTLKKLNISRENTVIVSGVGCSGKISQYIDGYAAETLHGRSVPFALGVKLANPKLTVIAIGGDGDGYGIGLGHFLHACRRNVDITYIVLDNENYALTTGQSSPTTPLGIKTKSEPQGSITPPLDPIAAAKLFGAGFAEAVVDRDMAALSSTIERAILHPGFAHIRVHQACPSWKIW
;
A
#
# COMPACT_ATOMS: atom_id res chain seq x y z
N MET A 1 26.18 14.83 6.75
CA MET A 1 25.26 13.88 6.11
C MET A 1 24.86 12.85 7.14
N ARG A 2 23.56 12.63 7.36
CA ARG A 2 23.02 11.87 8.50
C ARG A 2 23.23 10.37 8.31
N SER A 3 24.33 9.81 8.84
CA SER A 3 24.72 8.40 8.65
C SER A 3 23.84 7.39 9.41
N ALA A 4 23.02 7.84 10.36
CA ALA A 4 22.14 6.99 11.18
C ALA A 4 20.65 6.98 10.76
N LEU A 5 20.28 7.67 9.67
CA LEU A 5 18.88 7.74 9.20
C LEU A 5 18.50 6.71 8.13
N ASN A 6 19.45 5.90 7.65
CA ASN A 6 19.19 4.96 6.55
C ASN A 6 18.94 3.52 7.02
N THR A 7 18.85 3.28 8.33
CA THR A 7 18.50 1.96 8.85
C THR A 7 16.98 1.78 8.76
N ILE A 8 16.55 0.85 7.92
CA ILE A 8 15.14 0.47 7.80
C ILE A 8 14.67 -0.10 9.15
N GLN A 9 13.55 0.42 9.67
CA GLN A 9 13.08 0.16 11.03
C GLN A 9 12.09 -1.00 11.15
N TRP A 10 11.81 -1.72 10.05
CA TRP A 10 10.90 -2.85 10.07
C TRP A 10 11.51 -4.07 10.75
N CYS A 11 10.64 -4.91 11.30
CA CYS A 11 11.03 -6.16 11.96
C CYS A 11 11.72 -7.11 10.98
N PRO A 12 12.72 -7.90 11.41
CA PRO A 12 13.32 -8.95 10.59
C PRO A 12 12.25 -9.91 10.03
N GLY A 13 12.24 -10.11 8.71
CA GLY A 13 11.24 -10.94 8.03
C GLY A 13 9.94 -10.25 7.63
N CYS A 14 9.83 -8.92 7.80
CA CYS A 14 8.67 -8.15 7.35
C CYS A 14 8.52 -8.17 5.81
N GLY A 15 7.29 -8.35 5.32
CA GLY A 15 6.97 -8.32 3.89
C GLY A 15 7.17 -6.95 3.24
N ASP A 16 7.12 -5.86 4.03
CA ASP A 16 7.37 -4.49 3.55
C ASP A 16 8.75 -4.35 2.84
N PHE A 17 9.75 -5.16 3.22
CA PHE A 17 11.06 -5.19 2.54
C PHE A 17 10.95 -5.67 1.08
N LEU A 18 10.12 -6.69 0.82
CA LEU A 18 9.92 -7.24 -0.51
C LEU A 18 9.19 -6.24 -1.41
N ALA A 19 8.16 -5.58 -0.88
CA ALA A 19 7.46 -4.50 -1.57
C ALA A 19 8.40 -3.34 -1.91
N LEU A 20 9.24 -2.90 -0.97
CA LEU A 20 10.24 -1.86 -1.20
C LEU A 20 11.19 -2.22 -2.35
N MET A 21 11.72 -3.45 -2.34
CA MET A 21 12.61 -3.92 -3.42
C MET A 21 11.89 -3.99 -4.77
N ALA A 22 10.65 -4.48 -4.81
CA ALA A 22 9.88 -4.60 -6.04
C ALA A 22 9.58 -3.23 -6.66
N ILE A 23 9.20 -2.24 -5.84
CA ILE A 23 8.95 -0.87 -6.30
C ILE A 23 10.24 -0.25 -6.86
N ARG A 24 11.36 -0.33 -6.12
CA ARG A 24 12.66 0.19 -6.58
C ARG A 24 13.11 -0.44 -7.90
N ASN A 25 12.98 -1.77 -8.02
CA ASN A 25 13.35 -2.50 -9.23
C ASN A 25 12.47 -2.09 -10.41
N THR A 26 11.17 -1.90 -10.18
CA THR A 26 10.23 -1.51 -11.22
C THR A 26 10.48 -0.10 -11.73
N LEU A 27 10.68 0.87 -10.82
CA LEU A 27 11.03 2.25 -11.21
C LEU A 27 12.32 2.29 -12.04
N LYS A 28 13.35 1.52 -11.61
CA LYS A 28 14.60 1.38 -12.36
C LYS A 28 14.39 0.74 -13.73
N LYS A 29 13.60 -0.33 -13.82
CA LYS A 29 13.29 -1.04 -15.07
C LYS A 29 12.58 -0.12 -16.07
N LEU A 30 11.62 0.68 -15.60
CA LEU A 30 10.88 1.63 -16.40
C LEU A 30 11.65 2.92 -16.70
N ASN A 31 12.89 3.04 -16.20
CA ASN A 31 13.73 4.22 -16.33
C ASN A 31 13.04 5.52 -15.86
N ILE A 32 12.21 5.41 -14.81
CA ILE A 32 11.53 6.56 -14.21
C ILE A 32 12.51 7.22 -13.25
N SER A 33 12.88 8.46 -13.56
CA SER A 33 13.85 9.19 -12.76
C SER A 33 13.24 9.68 -11.44
N ARG A 34 14.12 9.93 -10.45
CA ARG A 34 13.71 10.32 -9.09
C ARG A 34 12.90 11.61 -9.07
N GLU A 35 13.21 12.55 -9.96
CA GLU A 35 12.53 13.84 -10.10
C GLU A 35 11.13 13.73 -10.70
N ASN A 36 10.81 12.60 -11.34
CA ASN A 36 9.48 12.29 -11.86
C ASN A 36 8.69 11.33 -10.96
N THR A 37 9.27 10.90 -9.84
CA THR A 37 8.66 9.94 -8.90
C THR A 37 8.14 10.66 -7.67
N VAL A 38 6.87 10.44 -7.32
CA VAL A 38 6.29 10.86 -6.04
C VAL A 38 5.72 9.66 -5.30
N ILE A 39 6.21 9.40 -4.09
CA ILE A 39 5.67 8.39 -3.19
C ILE A 39 4.84 9.07 -2.09
N VAL A 40 3.57 8.73 -2.01
CA VAL A 40 2.65 9.27 -1.01
C VAL A 40 2.21 8.15 -0.10
N SER A 41 2.49 8.27 1.20
CA SER A 41 2.14 7.23 2.17
C SER A 41 1.18 7.72 3.25
N GLY A 42 0.43 6.79 3.82
CA GLY A 42 -0.40 7.01 5.00
C GLY A 42 0.39 6.76 6.29
N VAL A 43 -0.31 6.37 7.35
CA VAL A 43 0.29 6.07 8.66
C VAL A 43 0.23 4.56 8.93
N GLY A 44 1.37 3.98 9.32
CA GLY A 44 1.51 2.55 9.61
C GLY A 44 2.94 2.07 9.39
N CYS A 45 3.21 0.78 9.61
CA CYS A 45 4.51 0.19 9.23
C CYS A 45 4.77 0.40 7.73
N SER A 46 3.77 0.08 6.91
CA SER A 46 3.75 0.36 5.47
C SER A 46 3.97 1.83 5.13
N GLY A 47 3.48 2.74 5.97
CA GLY A 47 3.61 4.19 5.79
C GLY A 47 5.05 4.68 5.69
N LYS A 48 5.98 4.03 6.41
CA LYS A 48 7.40 4.40 6.42
C LYS A 48 8.11 4.18 5.09
N ILE A 49 7.52 3.42 4.17
CA ILE A 49 8.15 3.07 2.88
C ILE A 49 8.54 4.30 2.05
N SER A 50 7.81 5.41 2.17
CA SER A 50 8.10 6.65 1.45
C SER A 50 9.44 7.26 1.84
N GLN A 51 9.92 6.99 3.05
CA GLN A 51 11.23 7.42 3.54
C GLN A 51 12.38 6.60 2.92
N TYR A 52 12.07 5.47 2.28
CA TYR A 52 13.04 4.51 1.78
C TYR A 52 13.06 4.42 0.24
N ILE A 53 12.30 5.22 -0.49
CA ILE A 53 12.33 5.24 -1.96
C ILE A 53 12.90 6.59 -2.42
N ASP A 54 13.83 6.55 -3.37
CA ASP A 54 14.41 7.77 -3.94
C ASP A 54 13.37 8.51 -4.78
N GLY A 55 13.21 9.81 -4.52
CA GLY A 55 12.28 10.68 -5.23
C GLY A 55 11.69 11.75 -4.32
N TYR A 56 10.57 12.34 -4.74
CA TYR A 56 9.75 13.16 -3.84
C TYR A 56 8.87 12.25 -2.98
N ALA A 57 8.70 12.61 -1.71
CA ALA A 57 7.93 11.80 -0.77
C ALA A 57 7.03 12.68 0.13
N ALA A 58 5.86 12.16 0.45
CA ALA A 58 4.97 12.73 1.45
C ALA A 58 4.40 11.61 2.33
N GLU A 59 4.80 11.59 3.60
CA GLU A 59 4.09 10.84 4.64
C GLU A 59 2.96 11.73 5.16
N THR A 60 1.73 11.30 4.91
CA THR A 60 0.53 12.10 5.13
C THR A 60 -0.19 11.69 6.42
N LEU A 61 -1.47 12.01 6.53
CA LEU A 61 -2.31 11.56 7.64
C LEU A 61 -2.86 10.16 7.38
N HIS A 62 -3.27 9.49 8.46
CA HIS A 62 -3.82 8.15 8.39
C HIS A 62 -5.06 8.10 7.46
N GLY A 63 -4.99 7.23 6.45
CA GLY A 63 -5.98 7.05 5.40
C GLY A 63 -6.13 8.23 4.45
N ARG A 64 -5.13 9.12 4.35
CA ARG A 64 -5.15 10.30 3.47
C ARG A 64 -4.09 10.26 2.36
N SER A 65 -3.41 9.12 2.18
CA SER A 65 -2.45 8.90 1.10
C SER A 65 -3.09 9.07 -0.28
N VAL A 66 -4.22 8.40 -0.52
CA VAL A 66 -4.96 8.46 -1.78
C VAL A 66 -5.41 9.88 -2.14
N PRO A 67 -6.18 10.62 -1.31
CA PRO A 67 -6.63 11.96 -1.69
C PRO A 67 -5.46 12.94 -1.91
N PHE A 68 -4.38 12.81 -1.14
CA PHE A 68 -3.18 13.62 -1.36
C PHE A 68 -2.50 13.28 -2.70
N ALA A 69 -2.32 12.00 -3.01
CA ALA A 69 -1.77 11.53 -4.28
C ALA A 69 -2.59 11.97 -5.50
N LEU A 70 -3.92 11.94 -5.39
CA LEU A 70 -4.81 12.48 -6.40
C LEU A 70 -4.56 13.97 -6.64
N GLY A 71 -4.42 14.76 -5.57
CA GLY A 71 -4.08 16.18 -5.68
C GLY A 71 -2.75 16.42 -6.39
N VAL A 72 -1.71 15.66 -6.04
CA VAL A 72 -0.39 15.72 -6.70
C VAL A 72 -0.52 15.42 -8.19
N LYS A 73 -1.18 14.32 -8.56
CA LYS A 73 -1.31 13.91 -9.96
C LYS A 73 -2.13 14.90 -10.78
N LEU A 74 -3.21 15.45 -10.22
CA LEU A 74 -4.03 16.46 -10.88
C LEU A 74 -3.28 17.79 -11.06
N ALA A 75 -2.44 18.18 -10.09
CA ALA A 75 -1.63 19.38 -10.19
C ALA A 75 -0.48 19.25 -11.22
N ASN A 76 0.11 18.05 -11.34
CA ASN A 76 1.13 17.77 -12.35
C ASN A 76 0.97 16.35 -12.94
N PRO A 77 0.24 16.23 -14.08
CA PRO A 77 -0.04 14.94 -14.71
C PRO A 77 1.18 14.18 -15.21
N LYS A 78 2.34 14.84 -15.37
CA LYS A 78 3.57 14.23 -15.87
C LYS A 78 4.28 13.34 -14.83
N LEU A 79 3.94 13.49 -13.56
CA LEU A 79 4.57 12.73 -12.49
C LEU A 79 4.02 11.31 -12.43
N THR A 80 4.91 10.36 -12.10
CA THR A 80 4.54 9.02 -11.66
C THR A 80 4.24 9.09 -10.16
N VAL A 81 2.98 8.91 -9.80
CA VAL A 81 2.52 9.03 -8.41
C VAL A 81 2.10 7.65 -7.90
N ILE A 82 2.75 7.19 -6.84
CA ILE A 82 2.47 5.91 -6.19
C ILE A 82 2.01 6.20 -4.76
N ALA A 83 0.75 5.89 -4.48
CA ALA A 83 0.19 5.91 -3.15
C ALA A 83 0.43 4.56 -2.46
N ILE A 84 0.80 4.57 -1.17
CA ILE A 84 1.04 3.35 -0.39
C ILE A 84 0.36 3.44 0.98
N GLY A 85 -0.25 2.34 1.41
CA GLY A 85 -0.89 2.24 2.72
C GLY A 85 -0.86 0.82 3.26
N GLY A 86 -1.25 0.67 4.53
CA GLY A 86 -1.62 -0.62 5.10
C GLY A 86 -3.10 -0.91 4.81
N ASP A 87 -3.51 -2.15 4.98
CA ASP A 87 -4.90 -2.58 4.97
C ASP A 87 -5.81 -1.73 5.87
N GLY A 88 -5.37 -1.46 7.09
CA GLY A 88 -6.13 -0.61 8.00
C GLY A 88 -6.14 0.89 7.62
N ASP A 89 -5.03 1.40 7.06
CA ASP A 89 -4.94 2.77 6.55
C ASP A 89 -5.85 2.98 5.34
N GLY A 90 -5.80 2.05 4.38
CA GLY A 90 -6.51 2.13 3.11
C GLY A 90 -7.96 1.68 3.15
N TYR A 91 -8.24 0.57 3.82
CA TYR A 91 -9.56 -0.06 3.85
C TYR A 91 -10.32 0.19 5.15
N GLY A 92 -9.66 0.75 6.16
CA GLY A 92 -10.30 1.21 7.39
C GLY A 92 -10.69 2.67 7.25
N ILE A 93 -9.92 3.57 7.86
CA ILE A 93 -10.20 5.01 7.86
C ILE A 93 -10.10 5.65 6.46
N GLY A 94 -9.37 5.03 5.52
CA GLY A 94 -9.22 5.49 4.14
C GLY A 94 -10.29 5.01 3.16
N LEU A 95 -11.19 4.10 3.58
CA LEU A 95 -12.05 3.34 2.66
C LEU A 95 -12.85 4.23 1.71
N GLY A 96 -13.47 5.29 2.22
CA GLY A 96 -14.26 6.21 1.39
C GLY A 96 -13.42 6.85 0.29
N HIS A 97 -12.18 7.25 0.57
CA HIS A 97 -11.30 7.84 -0.44
C HIS A 97 -10.86 6.82 -1.48
N PHE A 98 -10.54 5.61 -1.07
CA PHE A 98 -10.18 4.51 -1.97
C PHE A 98 -11.31 4.21 -2.97
N LEU A 99 -12.55 4.01 -2.48
CA LEU A 99 -13.71 3.71 -3.32
C LEU A 99 -14.02 4.86 -4.30
N HIS A 100 -13.89 6.10 -3.86
CA HIS A 100 -14.07 7.24 -4.75
C HIS A 100 -12.90 7.45 -5.72
N ALA A 101 -11.69 7.02 -5.40
CA ALA A 101 -10.55 7.07 -6.32
C ALA A 101 -10.74 6.08 -7.47
N CYS A 102 -11.24 4.86 -7.18
CA CYS A 102 -11.65 3.89 -8.20
C CYS A 102 -12.62 4.52 -9.20
N ARG A 103 -13.68 5.19 -8.70
CA ARG A 103 -14.70 5.85 -9.54
C ARG A 103 -14.16 7.01 -10.36
N ARG A 104 -13.20 7.77 -9.82
CA ARG A 104 -12.62 8.94 -10.50
C ARG A 104 -11.60 8.54 -11.56
N ASN A 105 -11.02 7.35 -11.43
CA ASN A 105 -10.06 6.78 -12.38
C ASN A 105 -8.89 7.72 -12.73
N VAL A 106 -8.38 8.45 -11.72
CA VAL A 106 -7.18 9.29 -11.90
C VAL A 106 -5.96 8.39 -11.95
N ASP A 107 -5.06 8.69 -12.89
CA ASP A 107 -3.84 7.94 -13.22
C ASP A 107 -2.80 7.94 -12.09
N ILE A 108 -3.05 7.13 -11.05
CA ILE A 108 -2.15 6.83 -9.94
C ILE A 108 -2.15 5.34 -9.65
N THR A 109 -1.03 4.83 -9.13
CA THR A 109 -0.95 3.47 -8.60
C THR A 109 -1.15 3.50 -7.09
N TYR A 110 -2.05 2.67 -6.56
CA TYR A 110 -2.28 2.51 -5.12
C TYR A 110 -1.96 1.10 -4.66
N ILE A 111 -0.88 0.97 -3.89
CA ILE A 111 -0.38 -0.30 -3.36
C ILE A 111 -0.75 -0.40 -1.88
N VAL A 112 -1.50 -1.42 -1.51
CA VAL A 112 -1.83 -1.70 -0.11
C VAL A 112 -1.03 -2.92 0.35
N LEU A 113 -0.20 -2.71 1.38
CA LEU A 113 0.57 -3.77 2.03
C LEU A 113 -0.29 -4.37 3.14
N ASP A 114 -1.07 -5.38 2.76
CA ASP A 114 -2.07 -6.03 3.60
C ASP A 114 -1.45 -7.17 4.42
N ASN A 115 -1.24 -6.89 5.71
CA ASN A 115 -0.83 -7.89 6.70
C ASN A 115 -1.98 -8.31 7.64
N GLU A 116 -3.21 -7.94 7.32
CA GLU A 116 -4.43 -8.33 8.02
C GLU A 116 -4.46 -7.90 9.50
N ASN A 117 -3.69 -6.87 9.90
CA ASN A 117 -3.72 -6.30 11.25
C ASN A 117 -3.16 -4.88 11.33
N TYR A 118 -3.45 -4.14 12.41
CA TYR A 118 -2.77 -2.88 12.69
C TYR A 118 -1.43 -3.10 13.41
N ALA A 119 -0.39 -3.44 12.65
CA ALA A 119 0.91 -3.84 13.21
C ALA A 119 1.61 -2.73 14.01
N LEU A 120 1.59 -1.48 13.52
CA LEU A 120 2.29 -0.36 14.17
C LEU A 120 1.69 -0.03 15.54
N THR A 121 0.37 -0.16 15.68
CA THR A 121 -0.35 0.05 16.94
C THR A 121 -0.44 -1.21 17.79
N THR A 122 0.34 -2.24 17.44
CA THR A 122 0.56 -3.48 18.20
C THR A 122 -0.46 -4.61 18.02
N GLY A 123 -1.01 -4.77 16.81
CA GLY A 123 -1.69 -6.02 16.39
C GLY A 123 -3.20 -6.07 16.69
N GLN A 124 -3.92 -4.97 16.48
CA GLN A 124 -5.38 -4.95 16.46
C GLN A 124 -5.95 -5.52 15.16
N SER A 125 -7.20 -5.96 15.19
CA SER A 125 -7.97 -6.36 13.99
C SER A 125 -8.04 -5.21 12.98
N SER A 126 -7.87 -5.56 11.71
CA SER A 126 -8.05 -4.69 10.55
C SER A 126 -9.27 -5.14 9.74
N PRO A 127 -9.68 -4.36 8.71
CA PRO A 127 -10.78 -4.74 7.83
C PRO A 127 -10.56 -6.03 7.03
N THR A 128 -9.32 -6.52 6.94
CA THR A 128 -8.95 -7.74 6.21
C THR A 128 -8.59 -8.90 7.14
N THR A 129 -8.65 -8.71 8.47
CA THR A 129 -8.47 -9.79 9.45
C THR A 129 -9.50 -10.91 9.19
N PRO A 130 -9.07 -12.17 8.98
CA PRO A 130 -9.99 -13.26 8.72
C PRO A 130 -10.95 -13.54 9.89
N LEU A 131 -12.13 -14.05 9.58
CA LEU A 131 -13.14 -14.39 10.58
C LEU A 131 -12.59 -15.41 11.60
N GLY A 132 -12.86 -15.18 12.88
CA GLY A 132 -12.42 -16.03 13.98
C GLY A 132 -10.97 -15.83 14.43
N ILE A 133 -10.17 -15.04 13.70
CA ILE A 133 -8.78 -14.75 14.09
C ILE A 133 -8.77 -13.85 15.33
N LYS A 134 -8.06 -14.30 16.36
CA LYS A 134 -7.87 -13.57 17.61
C LYS A 134 -6.76 -12.54 17.45
N THR A 135 -7.06 -11.31 17.84
CA THR A 135 -6.12 -10.18 17.86
C THR A 135 -6.14 -9.51 19.22
N LYS A 136 -5.30 -8.49 19.46
CA LYS A 136 -5.31 -7.80 20.77
C LYS A 136 -6.63 -7.08 21.07
N SER A 137 -7.26 -6.50 20.05
CA SER A 137 -8.56 -5.82 20.18
C SER A 137 -9.73 -6.80 20.22
N GLU A 138 -9.58 -7.97 19.60
CA GLU A 138 -10.63 -8.99 19.50
C GLU A 138 -10.12 -10.33 20.07
N PRO A 139 -10.02 -10.46 21.40
CA PRO A 139 -9.47 -11.66 22.04
C PRO A 139 -10.35 -12.91 21.85
N GLN A 140 -11.63 -12.72 21.52
CA GLN A 140 -12.56 -13.82 21.20
C GLN A 140 -12.57 -14.19 19.71
N GLY A 141 -11.80 -13.47 18.89
CA GLY A 141 -11.77 -13.64 17.44
C GLY A 141 -12.62 -12.59 16.72
N SER A 142 -12.21 -12.24 15.50
CA SER A 142 -13.00 -11.37 14.62
C SER A 142 -14.36 -11.98 14.33
N ILE A 143 -15.41 -11.18 14.52
CA ILE A 143 -16.80 -11.54 14.19
C ILE A 143 -17.26 -10.90 12.87
N THR A 144 -16.43 -10.04 12.28
CA THR A 144 -16.76 -9.32 11.06
C THR A 144 -16.11 -10.04 9.88
N PRO A 145 -16.88 -10.42 8.83
CA PRO A 145 -16.29 -10.98 7.62
C PRO A 145 -15.27 -10.01 7.01
N PRO A 146 -14.09 -10.50 6.57
CA PRO A 146 -13.07 -9.64 6.00
C PRO A 146 -13.55 -9.00 4.70
N LEU A 147 -13.19 -7.75 4.48
CA LEU A 147 -13.39 -7.07 3.20
C LEU A 147 -12.58 -7.78 2.11
N ASP A 148 -13.16 -7.96 0.93
CA ASP A 148 -12.42 -8.25 -0.30
C ASP A 148 -12.12 -6.94 -1.04
N PRO A 149 -10.88 -6.42 -0.96
CA PRO A 149 -10.56 -5.12 -1.54
C PRO A 149 -10.51 -5.14 -3.07
N ILE A 150 -10.24 -6.30 -3.67
CA ILE A 150 -10.19 -6.45 -5.14
C ILE A 150 -11.60 -6.45 -5.69
N ALA A 151 -12.52 -7.19 -5.06
CA ALA A 151 -13.93 -7.15 -5.43
C ALA A 151 -14.51 -5.74 -5.24
N ALA A 152 -14.18 -5.07 -4.13
CA ALA A 152 -14.61 -3.69 -3.88
C ALA A 152 -14.07 -2.70 -4.94
N ALA A 153 -12.77 -2.77 -5.28
CA ALA A 153 -12.17 -1.92 -6.30
C ALA A 153 -12.87 -2.08 -7.66
N LYS A 154 -13.09 -3.33 -8.09
CA LYS A 154 -13.78 -3.66 -9.34
C LYS A 154 -15.22 -3.16 -9.35
N LEU A 155 -15.95 -3.37 -8.26
CA LEU A 155 -17.33 -2.88 -8.10
C LEU A 155 -17.41 -1.35 -8.23
N PHE A 156 -16.41 -0.64 -7.71
CA PHE A 156 -16.34 0.82 -7.78
C PHE A 156 -15.64 1.36 -9.04
N GLY A 157 -15.35 0.50 -10.01
CA GLY A 157 -14.93 0.91 -11.35
C GLY A 157 -13.42 1.06 -11.57
N ALA A 158 -12.58 0.49 -10.71
CA ALA A 158 -11.14 0.46 -10.97
C ALA A 158 -10.84 -0.35 -12.24
N GLY A 159 -10.14 0.26 -13.21
CA GLY A 159 -9.72 -0.38 -14.46
C GLY A 159 -8.59 -1.40 -14.27
N PHE A 160 -7.88 -1.34 -13.14
CA PHE A 160 -6.86 -2.28 -12.72
C PHE A 160 -7.00 -2.56 -11.22
N ALA A 161 -7.19 -3.83 -10.85
CA ALA A 161 -7.29 -4.26 -9.46
C ALA A 161 -6.82 -5.72 -9.33
N GLU A 162 -5.68 -5.93 -8.69
CA GLU A 162 -5.05 -7.26 -8.56
C GLU A 162 -4.48 -7.52 -7.17
N ALA A 163 -4.48 -8.79 -6.76
CA ALA A 163 -3.84 -9.24 -5.53
C ALA A 163 -2.61 -10.09 -5.86
N VAL A 164 -1.55 -9.92 -5.09
CA VAL A 164 -0.27 -10.64 -5.23
C VAL A 164 0.33 -10.92 -3.87
N VAL A 165 1.13 -11.97 -3.75
CA VAL A 165 1.83 -12.32 -2.50
C VAL A 165 3.23 -11.70 -2.52
N ASP A 166 3.66 -11.12 -1.41
CA ASP A 166 4.96 -10.46 -1.26
C ASP A 166 6.17 -11.35 -1.65
N ARG A 167 6.12 -12.64 -1.31
CA ARG A 167 7.19 -13.62 -1.57
C ARG A 167 7.34 -13.99 -3.05
N ASP A 168 6.32 -13.79 -3.88
CA ASP A 168 6.44 -13.94 -5.32
C ASP A 168 6.96 -12.64 -5.95
N MET A 169 8.26 -12.41 -5.78
CA MET A 169 8.92 -11.18 -6.23
C MET A 169 8.79 -10.93 -7.74
N ALA A 170 8.72 -11.99 -8.54
CA ALA A 170 8.56 -11.88 -9.99
C ALA A 170 7.15 -11.38 -10.34
N ALA A 171 6.11 -12.01 -9.77
CA ALA A 171 4.73 -11.58 -9.95
C ALA A 171 4.49 -10.18 -9.36
N LEU A 172 5.05 -9.88 -8.19
CA LEU A 172 4.91 -8.57 -7.54
C LEU A 172 5.50 -7.46 -8.40
N SER A 173 6.74 -7.62 -8.88
CA SER A 173 7.39 -6.62 -9.74
C SER A 173 6.64 -6.46 -11.07
N SER A 174 6.20 -7.55 -11.69
CA SER A 174 5.42 -7.50 -12.94
C SER A 174 4.05 -6.81 -12.75
N THR A 175 3.41 -7.02 -11.60
CA THR A 175 2.11 -6.41 -11.28
C THR A 175 2.26 -4.91 -11.03
N ILE A 176 3.30 -4.49 -10.29
CA ILE A 176 3.60 -3.07 -10.09
C ILE A 176 3.92 -2.39 -11.41
N GLU A 177 4.68 -3.03 -12.30
CA GLU A 177 4.99 -2.50 -13.63
C GLU A 177 3.72 -2.25 -14.45
N ARG A 178 2.84 -3.24 -14.54
CA ARG A 178 1.56 -3.10 -15.26
C ARG A 178 0.65 -2.05 -14.62
N ALA A 179 0.65 -1.93 -13.30
CA ALA A 179 -0.14 -0.94 -12.59
C ALA A 179 0.36 0.50 -12.82
N ILE A 180 1.68 0.71 -12.91
CA ILE A 180 2.28 2.02 -13.22
C ILE A 180 2.00 2.41 -14.68
N LEU A 181 1.97 1.44 -15.60
CA LEU A 181 1.70 1.67 -17.02
C LEU A 181 0.20 1.75 -17.36
N HIS A 182 -0.69 1.47 -16.40
CA HIS A 182 -2.13 1.50 -16.62
C HIS A 182 -2.63 2.96 -16.66
N PRO A 183 -3.34 3.40 -17.72
CA PRO A 183 -3.83 4.78 -17.83
C PRO A 183 -5.11 4.97 -17.00
N GLY A 184 -4.96 5.03 -15.67
CA GLY A 184 -6.09 5.14 -14.74
C GLY A 184 -5.72 4.78 -13.30
N PHE A 185 -6.73 4.68 -12.45
CA PHE A 185 -6.51 4.28 -11.07
C PHE A 185 -6.21 2.78 -11.01
N ALA A 186 -4.98 2.43 -10.62
CA ALA A 186 -4.54 1.05 -10.52
C ALA A 186 -4.33 0.64 -9.06
N HIS A 187 -5.06 -0.38 -8.63
CA HIS A 187 -4.98 -0.90 -7.27
C HIS A 187 -4.25 -2.24 -7.19
N ILE A 188 -3.32 -2.37 -6.25
CA ILE A 188 -2.63 -3.61 -5.93
C ILE A 188 -2.82 -3.92 -4.45
N ARG A 189 -3.36 -5.10 -4.13
CA ARG A 189 -3.32 -5.68 -2.80
C ARG A 189 -2.12 -6.61 -2.70
N VAL A 190 -1.14 -6.26 -1.88
CA VAL A 190 -0.01 -7.14 -1.58
C VAL A 190 -0.31 -7.87 -0.28
N HIS A 191 -0.57 -9.17 -0.37
CA HIS A 191 -0.61 -10.04 0.80
C HIS A 191 0.81 -10.14 1.37
N GLN A 192 1.03 -9.52 2.53
CA GLN A 192 2.36 -9.38 3.09
C GLN A 192 2.51 -10.06 4.45
N ALA A 193 3.70 -10.59 4.71
CA ALA A 193 4.04 -11.19 5.99
C ALA A 193 4.29 -10.13 7.07
N CYS A 194 3.67 -10.30 8.25
CA CYS A 194 3.98 -9.51 9.44
C CYS A 194 4.46 -10.43 10.58
N PRO A 195 5.77 -10.65 10.73
CA PRO A 195 6.30 -11.66 11.65
C PRO A 195 6.04 -11.37 13.13
N SER A 196 5.74 -10.11 13.48
CA SER A 196 5.53 -9.70 14.88
C SER A 196 4.10 -9.89 15.38
N TRP A 197 3.11 -9.83 14.49
CA TRP A 197 1.69 -9.81 14.90
C TRP A 197 0.79 -10.75 14.12
N LYS A 198 1.11 -11.06 12.85
CA LYS A 198 0.35 -12.03 12.06
C LYS A 198 0.91 -13.44 12.30
N ILE A 199 0.22 -14.20 13.14
CA ILE A 199 0.59 -15.56 13.57
C ILE A 199 -0.29 -16.66 12.96
N TRP A 200 -1.06 -16.30 11.93
CA TRP A 200 -1.95 -17.19 11.17
C TRP A 200 -1.56 -17.23 9.69
#